data_AF-A0A2N3GV64-F1
#
_entry.id   AF-A0A2N3GV64-F1
#
_cell.length_a   1.000
_cell.length_b   1.000
_cell.length_c   1.000
_cell.angle_alpha   90.00
_cell.angle_beta   90.00
_cell.angle_gamma   90.00
#
_symmetry.space_group_name_H-M   'P 1'
#
loop_
_entity.id
_entity.type
_entity.pdbx_description
1 polymer ?
#
loop_
_entity_poly.entity_id
_entity_poly.type
_entity_poly.pdbx_seq_one_letter_code
_entity_poly.pdbx_strand_id
1 'polypeptide(L)'
;MFAGRFGRGDALAPAAAPALAVARGALATPLLVGYAFEPIPAAASAALAALATMTASAATGGRAPFLVVDWRFFIDPWTQTSVMANNLRDLLAAGPAIVVLAWALAAALCSLACRRATRTMAVVGISLGGAALAAGYAAWAWLAPATLSPDAFLTHIGVALMLMIVVLALGAPTRPEEP
;
A
#
# COMPACT_ATOMS: atom_id res chain seq x y z
N MET A 1 13.57 -18.39 17.71
CA MET A 1 13.41 -18.79 16.29
C MET A 1 11.99 -18.44 15.92
N PHE A 2 11.76 -17.37 15.16
CA PHE A 2 10.43 -16.80 14.89
C PHE A 2 9.80 -17.54 13.71
N ALA A 3 9.01 -18.57 13.99
CA ALA A 3 8.27 -19.28 12.94
C ALA A 3 6.80 -18.98 13.16
N GLY A 4 6.18 -18.08 12.40
CA GLY A 4 4.73 -17.82 12.54
C GLY A 4 4.07 -16.60 11.94
N ARG A 5 4.76 -15.92 11.04
CA ARG A 5 4.10 -15.02 10.12
C ARG A 5 4.15 -15.76 8.79
N PHE A 6 3.00 -16.29 8.38
CA PHE A 6 2.90 -17.11 7.18
C PHE A 6 3.34 -16.27 5.99
N GLY A 7 4.37 -16.74 5.28
CA GLY A 7 4.90 -16.10 4.09
C GLY A 7 6.32 -15.59 4.31
N ARG A 8 7.30 -16.34 3.82
CA ARG A 8 8.64 -15.83 3.45
C ARG A 8 8.52 -14.85 2.26
N GLY A 9 7.69 -13.80 2.40
CA GLY A 9 7.30 -12.90 1.32
C GLY A 9 6.42 -13.60 0.30
N ASP A 10 5.15 -13.85 0.64
CA ASP A 10 4.21 -14.42 -0.33
C ASP A 10 4.13 -13.51 -1.56
N ALA A 11 4.48 -14.08 -2.71
CA ALA A 11 4.66 -13.39 -3.99
C ALA A 11 3.38 -12.73 -4.52
N LEU A 12 2.24 -12.95 -3.87
CA LEU A 12 0.94 -12.45 -4.29
C LEU A 12 0.62 -11.05 -3.75
N ALA A 13 1.29 -10.57 -2.70
CA ALA A 13 1.00 -9.23 -2.16
C ALA A 13 1.21 -8.10 -3.19
N PRO A 14 2.30 -8.09 -3.99
CA PRO A 14 2.44 -7.13 -5.09
C PRO A 14 1.39 -7.28 -6.20
N ALA A 15 0.90 -8.51 -6.44
CA ALA A 15 -0.11 -8.80 -7.46
C ALA A 15 -1.54 -8.41 -7.02
N ALA A 16 -1.84 -8.48 -5.71
CA ALA A 16 -3.15 -8.12 -5.16
C ALA A 16 -3.33 -6.61 -4.98
N ALA A 17 -2.23 -5.84 -4.88
CA ALA A 17 -2.29 -4.40 -4.64
C ALA A 17 -3.01 -3.60 -5.76
N PRO A 18 -2.73 -3.85 -7.06
CA PRO A 18 -3.49 -3.24 -8.14
C PRO A 18 -4.98 -3.60 -8.10
N ALA A 19 -5.34 -4.81 -7.65
CA ALA A 19 -6.74 -5.22 -7.54
C ALA A 19 -7.46 -4.44 -6.43
N LEU A 20 -6.80 -4.22 -5.28
CA LEU A 20 -7.32 -3.33 -4.24
C LEU A 20 -7.42 -1.87 -4.72
N ALA A 21 -6.54 -1.44 -5.61
CA ALA A 21 -6.58 -0.11 -6.20
C ALA A 21 -7.83 0.14 -7.07
N VAL A 22 -8.37 -0.90 -7.73
CA VAL A 22 -9.68 -0.82 -8.42
C VAL A 22 -10.78 -0.40 -7.45
N ALA A 23 -10.75 -0.93 -6.22
CA ALA A 23 -11.70 -0.62 -5.15
C ALA A 23 -11.30 0.59 -4.29
N ARG A 24 -10.32 1.41 -4.73
CA ARG A 24 -9.73 2.53 -3.97
C ARG A 24 -9.04 2.14 -2.66
N GLY A 25 -8.86 0.85 -2.40
CA GLY A 25 -8.26 0.29 -1.19
C GLY A 25 -6.75 0.06 -1.27
N ALA A 26 -6.05 0.59 -2.28
CA ALA A 26 -4.60 0.40 -2.48
C ALA A 26 -3.76 0.66 -1.21
N LEU A 27 -4.11 1.70 -0.44
CA LEU A 27 -3.38 2.05 0.79
C LEU A 27 -3.60 1.06 1.95
N ALA A 28 -4.55 0.14 1.83
CA ALA A 28 -4.69 -0.95 2.77
C ALA A 28 -3.55 -1.97 2.60
N THR A 29 -3.00 -2.13 1.40
CA THR A 29 -1.97 -3.13 1.11
C THR A 29 -0.76 -3.07 2.05
N PRO A 30 -0.07 -1.92 2.24
CA PRO A 30 1.06 -1.86 3.17
C PRO A 30 0.66 -2.21 4.61
N LEU A 31 -0.56 -1.89 5.04
CA LEU A 31 -1.07 -2.22 6.38
C LEU A 31 -1.39 -3.71 6.52
N LEU A 32 -2.02 -4.32 5.51
CA LEU A 32 -2.30 -5.76 5.45
C LEU A 32 -1.01 -6.59 5.42
N VAL A 33 -0.05 -6.19 4.59
CA VAL A 33 1.27 -6.80 4.46
C VAL A 33 2.05 -6.63 5.77
N GLY A 34 1.98 -5.43 6.36
CA GLY A 34 2.53 -5.13 7.67
C GLY A 34 1.89 -5.96 8.78
N TYR A 35 0.59 -6.24 8.71
CA TYR A 35 -0.11 -7.13 9.64
C TYR A 35 0.35 -8.59 9.47
N ALA A 36 0.53 -9.04 8.22
CA ALA A 36 0.80 -10.44 7.88
C ALA A 36 2.26 -10.90 8.02
N PHE A 37 3.26 -10.18 7.50
CA PHE A 37 4.61 -10.75 7.22
C PHE A 37 5.71 -10.55 8.25
N GLU A 38 6.88 -10.05 8.00
CA GLU A 38 7.88 -9.72 9.04
C GLU A 38 8.44 -8.35 8.63
N PRO A 39 9.06 -7.54 9.51
CA PRO A 39 9.28 -6.14 9.16
C PRO A 39 10.04 -5.93 7.84
N ILE A 40 11.08 -6.72 7.58
CA ILE A 40 11.86 -6.65 6.34
C ILE A 40 11.06 -7.14 5.12
N PRO A 41 10.52 -8.37 5.08
CA PRO A 41 9.73 -8.82 3.92
C PRO A 41 8.46 -7.99 3.73
N ALA A 42 7.84 -7.49 4.80
CA ALA A 42 6.68 -6.61 4.71
C ALA A 42 7.03 -5.29 4.03
N ALA A 43 8.15 -4.67 4.40
CA ALA A 43 8.62 -3.45 3.75
C ALA A 43 8.92 -3.67 2.26
N ALA A 44 9.62 -4.75 1.92
CA ALA A 44 9.94 -5.08 0.53
C ALA A 44 8.69 -5.38 -0.30
N SER A 45 7.78 -6.21 0.21
CA SER A 45 6.50 -6.52 -0.46
C SER A 45 5.63 -5.29 -0.63
N ALA A 46 5.58 -4.40 0.36
CA ALA A 46 4.84 -3.14 0.27
C ALA A 46 5.46 -2.17 -0.74
N ALA A 47 6.80 -2.08 -0.82
CA ALA A 47 7.47 -1.30 -1.84
C ALA A 47 7.16 -1.82 -3.26
N LEU A 48 7.25 -3.14 -3.46
CA LEU A 48 6.90 -3.78 -4.73
C LEU A 48 5.42 -3.60 -5.07
N ALA A 49 4.53 -3.69 -4.09
CA ALA A 49 3.10 -3.43 -4.25
C ALA A 49 2.82 -1.98 -4.65
N ALA A 50 3.55 -1.02 -4.07
CA ALA A 50 3.46 0.39 -4.46
C ALA A 50 3.86 0.57 -5.93
N LEU A 51 5.01 0.02 -6.32
CA LEU A 51 5.50 0.06 -7.70
C LEU A 51 4.51 -0.59 -8.67
N ALA A 52 4.00 -1.78 -8.35
CA ALA A 52 3.02 -2.48 -9.19
C ALA A 52 1.71 -1.68 -9.34
N THR A 53 1.21 -1.11 -8.24
CA THR A 53 -0.03 -0.30 -8.26
C THR A 53 0.16 0.97 -9.06
N MET A 54 1.26 1.68 -8.84
CA MET A 54 1.56 2.93 -9.54
C MET A 54 1.79 2.72 -11.03
N THR A 55 2.50 1.66 -11.40
CA THR A 55 2.72 1.29 -12.81
C THR A 55 1.43 0.88 -13.50
N ALA A 56 0.58 0.06 -12.86
CA ALA A 56 -0.74 -0.29 -13.39
C ALA A 56 -1.65 0.95 -13.51
N SER A 57 -1.61 1.86 -12.53
CA SER A 57 -2.34 3.12 -12.57
C SER A 57 -1.88 3.99 -13.75
N ALA A 58 -0.57 4.18 -13.90
CA ALA A 58 0.00 4.94 -15.00
C ALA A 58 -0.31 4.31 -16.38
N ALA A 59 -0.24 2.98 -16.49
CA ALA A 59 -0.55 2.22 -17.70
C ALA A 59 -2.01 2.34 -18.14
N THR A 60 -2.93 2.57 -17.19
CA THR A 60 -4.37 2.80 -17.45
C THR A 60 -4.73 4.28 -17.57
N GLY A 61 -3.75 5.17 -17.71
CA GLY A 61 -3.98 6.61 -17.85
C GLY A 61 -4.19 7.36 -16.53
N GLY A 62 -4.06 6.68 -15.39
CA GLY A 62 -4.12 7.28 -14.06
C GLY A 62 -3.06 8.37 -13.86
N ARG A 63 -3.41 9.38 -13.06
CA ARG A 63 -2.53 10.48 -12.67
C ARG A 63 -2.17 10.39 -11.19
N ALA A 64 -1.23 11.22 -10.74
CA ALA A 64 -0.94 11.38 -9.31
C ALA A 64 -2.26 11.50 -8.51
N PRO A 65 -2.43 10.75 -7.40
CA PRO A 65 -1.42 10.01 -6.62
C PRO A 65 -1.10 8.57 -7.11
N PHE A 66 -1.55 8.17 -8.29
CA PHE A 66 -1.38 6.81 -8.86
C PHE A 66 -1.94 5.69 -7.97
N LEU A 67 -3.12 5.92 -7.41
CA LEU A 67 -3.82 5.02 -6.48
C LEU A 67 -5.04 4.32 -7.07
N VAL A 68 -5.38 4.60 -8.33
CA VAL A 68 -6.56 4.07 -9.02
C VAL A 68 -6.09 3.30 -10.24
N VAL A 69 -6.53 2.05 -10.34
CA VAL A 69 -6.30 1.17 -11.48
C VAL A 69 -7.64 0.89 -12.13
N ASP A 70 -7.74 1.03 -13.46
CA ASP A 70 -8.96 0.63 -14.18
C ASP A 70 -9.09 -0.91 -14.15
N TRP A 71 -10.27 -1.43 -13.81
CA TRP A 71 -10.53 -2.87 -13.78
C TRP A 71 -10.26 -3.55 -15.13
N ARG A 72 -10.37 -2.82 -16.25
CA ARG A 72 -10.07 -3.31 -17.60
C ARG A 72 -8.61 -3.74 -17.75
N PHE A 73 -7.70 -3.23 -16.91
CA PHE A 73 -6.30 -3.67 -16.87
C PHE A 73 -6.15 -5.18 -16.72
N PHE A 74 -7.06 -5.82 -15.97
CA PHE A 74 -7.02 -7.27 -15.72
C PHE A 74 -7.60 -8.12 -16.86
N ILE A 75 -8.24 -7.49 -17.84
CA ILE A 75 -8.85 -8.17 -18.99
C ILE A 75 -8.00 -7.93 -20.24
N ASP A 76 -7.60 -6.68 -20.46
CA ASP A 76 -6.84 -6.27 -21.62
C ASP A 76 -5.86 -5.13 -21.25
N PRO A 77 -4.64 -5.48 -20.83
CA PRO A 77 -3.65 -4.49 -20.40
C PRO A 77 -3.00 -3.72 -21.56
N TRP A 78 -3.22 -4.14 -22.82
CA TRP A 78 -2.44 -3.64 -23.97
C TRP A 78 -3.16 -2.60 -24.82
N THR A 79 -4.45 -2.37 -24.61
CA THR A 79 -5.23 -1.44 -25.45
C THR A 79 -4.99 0.05 -25.16
N GLN A 80 -4.29 0.42 -24.07
CA GLN A 80 -4.09 1.83 -23.66
C GLN A 80 -2.66 2.37 -23.83
N THR A 81 -1.92 1.84 -24.80
CA THR A 81 -0.47 2.11 -24.99
C THR A 81 -0.09 3.58 -25.26
N SER A 82 -0.95 4.42 -25.84
CA SER A 82 -0.61 5.81 -26.20
C SER A 82 -0.56 6.79 -25.02
N VAL A 83 -1.24 6.48 -23.91
CA VAL A 83 -1.24 7.30 -22.67
C VAL A 83 -0.11 6.91 -21.72
N MET A 84 0.46 5.72 -21.93
CA MET A 84 1.38 5.05 -21.01
C MET A 84 2.75 5.73 -20.88
N ALA A 85 3.31 6.27 -21.97
CA ALA A 85 4.70 6.77 -21.98
C ALA A 85 4.91 8.03 -21.12
N ASN A 86 3.99 9.00 -21.16
CA ASN A 86 4.10 10.22 -20.37
C ASN A 86 3.90 9.95 -18.88
N ASN A 87 2.90 9.14 -18.52
CA ASN A 87 2.60 8.83 -17.13
C ASN A 87 3.70 7.96 -16.47
N LEU A 88 4.33 7.06 -17.23
CA LEU A 88 5.47 6.29 -16.71
C LEU A 88 6.69 7.17 -16.44
N ARG A 89 6.90 8.24 -17.20
CA ARG A 89 7.95 9.22 -16.92
C ARG A 89 7.69 9.96 -15.61
N ASP A 90 6.43 10.29 -15.34
CA ASP A 90 6.05 10.94 -14.08
C ASP A 90 6.28 10.05 -12.85
N LEU A 91 6.28 8.72 -13.00
CA LEU A 91 6.65 7.78 -11.94
C LEU A 91 8.12 7.87 -11.52
N LEU A 92 9.00 8.37 -12.38
CA LEU A 92 10.42 8.56 -12.08
C LEU A 92 10.69 9.85 -11.28
N ALA A 93 9.66 10.66 -11.02
CA ALA A 93 9.78 11.85 -10.19
C ALA A 93 10.06 11.49 -8.71
N ALA A 94 10.57 12.47 -7.96
CA ALA A 94 10.88 12.28 -6.53
C ALA A 94 9.63 11.94 -5.68
N GLY A 95 8.46 12.46 -6.06
CA GLY A 95 7.20 12.25 -5.35
C GLY A 95 6.78 10.78 -5.22
N PRO A 96 6.60 10.05 -6.33
CA PRO A 96 6.33 8.61 -6.31
C PRO A 96 7.39 7.82 -5.54
N ALA A 97 8.68 8.15 -5.68
CA ALA A 97 9.75 7.48 -4.92
C ALA A 97 9.59 7.64 -3.40
N ILE A 98 9.25 8.84 -2.92
CA ILE A 98 8.95 9.09 -1.50
C ILE A 98 7.76 8.25 -1.03
N VAL A 99 6.73 8.12 -1.86
CA VAL A 99 5.56 7.31 -1.51
C VAL A 99 5.87 5.82 -1.48
N VAL A 100 6.69 5.30 -2.40
CA VAL A 100 7.15 3.90 -2.34
C VAL A 100 7.88 3.63 -1.03
N LEU A 101 8.75 4.55 -0.58
CA LEU A 101 9.40 4.47 0.72
C LEU A 101 8.40 4.57 1.88
N ALA A 102 7.37 5.42 1.76
CA ALA A 102 6.32 5.55 2.76
C ALA A 102 5.47 4.27 2.90
N TRP A 103 5.17 3.58 1.79
CA TRP A 103 4.50 2.28 1.82
C TRP A 103 5.38 1.22 2.52
N ALA A 104 6.67 1.18 2.20
CA ALA A 104 7.62 0.29 2.85
C ALA A 104 7.71 0.56 4.36
N LEU A 105 7.84 1.83 4.75
CA LEU A 105 7.90 2.27 6.14
C LEU A 105 6.59 1.94 6.88
N ALA A 106 5.44 2.19 6.26
CA ALA A 106 4.15 1.90 6.85
C ALA A 106 3.98 0.41 7.18
N ALA A 107 4.37 -0.46 6.24
CA ALA A 107 4.35 -1.90 6.43
C ALA A 107 5.33 -2.32 7.54
N ALA A 108 6.54 -1.76 7.58
CA ALA A 108 7.53 -2.05 8.62
C ALA A 108 7.02 -1.64 10.02
N LEU A 109 6.48 -0.43 10.17
CA LEU A 109 5.95 0.07 11.44
C LEU A 109 4.75 -0.75 11.92
N CYS A 110 3.81 -1.03 11.01
CA CYS A 110 2.66 -1.88 11.32
C CYS A 110 3.12 -3.28 11.76
N SER A 111 4.08 -3.85 11.04
CA SER A 111 4.69 -5.14 11.32
C SER A 111 5.41 -5.21 12.66
N LEU A 112 6.17 -4.18 13.01
CA LEU A 112 6.84 -4.10 14.31
C LEU A 112 5.85 -4.04 15.47
N ALA A 113 4.79 -3.25 15.34
CA ALA A 113 3.74 -3.16 16.36
C ALA A 113 2.97 -4.48 16.49
N CYS A 114 2.61 -5.11 15.36
CA CYS A 114 1.86 -6.37 15.34
C CYS A 114 2.64 -7.57 15.89
N ARG A 115 3.97 -7.47 16.11
CA ARG A 115 4.77 -8.55 16.76
C ARG A 115 4.23 -8.99 18.11
N ARG A 116 3.55 -8.10 18.83
CA ARG A 116 2.95 -8.41 20.14
C ARG A 116 1.66 -9.24 20.02
N ALA A 117 1.08 -9.39 18.83
CA ALA A 117 -0.11 -10.20 18.54
C ALA A 117 -1.32 -9.89 19.42
N THR A 118 -1.55 -8.62 19.72
CA THR A 118 -2.75 -8.16 20.43
C THR A 118 -3.52 -7.18 19.56
N ARG A 119 -4.85 -7.13 19.71
CA ARG A 119 -5.71 -6.18 18.98
C ARG A 119 -5.26 -4.74 19.20
N THR A 120 -4.93 -4.38 20.44
CA THR A 120 -4.45 -3.02 20.79
C THR A 120 -3.18 -2.67 20.02
N MET A 121 -2.21 -3.58 19.96
CA MET A 121 -0.97 -3.31 19.25
C MET A 121 -1.14 -3.32 17.72
N ALA A 122 -2.12 -4.07 17.22
CA ALA A 122 -2.49 -4.00 15.81
C ALA A 122 -3.12 -2.64 15.46
N VAL A 123 -3.99 -2.09 16.32
CA VAL A 123 -4.50 -0.71 16.19
C VAL A 123 -3.34 0.28 16.16
N VAL A 124 -2.40 0.19 17.10
CA VAL A 124 -1.19 1.04 17.12
C VAL A 124 -0.41 0.92 15.81
N GLY A 125 -0.21 -0.31 15.31
CA GLY A 125 0.48 -0.56 14.06
C GLY A 125 -0.22 0.05 12.84
N ILE A 126 -1.54 -0.09 12.77
CA ILE A 126 -2.36 0.51 11.70
C ILE A 126 -2.31 2.04 11.78
N SER A 127 -2.38 2.62 12.98
CA SER A 127 -2.27 4.08 13.17
C SER A 127 -0.90 4.61 12.75
N LEU A 128 0.19 3.95 13.17
CA LEU A 128 1.56 4.33 12.79
C LEU A 128 1.78 4.18 11.28
N GLY A 129 1.31 3.08 10.70
CA GLY A 129 1.40 2.85 9.26
C GLY A 129 0.58 3.87 8.47
N GLY A 130 -0.65 4.15 8.89
CA GLY A 130 -1.52 5.16 8.28
C GLY A 130 -0.91 6.56 8.37
N ALA A 131 -0.30 6.92 9.49
CA ALA A 131 0.42 8.18 9.64
C ALA A 131 1.64 8.28 8.69
N ALA A 132 2.41 7.20 8.54
CA ALA A 132 3.53 7.16 7.60
C ALA A 132 3.07 7.32 6.14
N LEU A 133 1.96 6.70 5.75
CA LEU A 133 1.36 6.89 4.42
C LEU A 133 0.91 8.35 4.23
N ALA A 134 0.14 8.89 5.19
CA ALA A 134 -0.32 10.27 5.14
C ALA A 134 0.85 11.26 5.01
N ALA A 135 1.92 11.06 5.80
CA ALA A 135 3.13 11.87 5.74
C ALA A 135 3.84 11.76 4.38
N GLY A 136 3.94 10.56 3.80
CA GLY A 136 4.54 10.36 2.48
C GLY A 136 3.80 11.07 1.36
N TYR A 137 2.47 10.96 1.32
CA TYR A 137 1.65 11.67 0.33
C TYR A 137 1.60 13.17 0.57
N ALA A 138 1.56 13.62 1.82
CA ALA A 138 1.66 15.04 2.16
C ALA A 138 3.02 15.62 1.75
N ALA A 139 4.11 14.89 1.94
CA ALA A 139 5.44 15.30 1.49
C ALA A 139 5.50 15.42 -0.04
N TRP A 140 4.89 14.50 -0.79
CA TRP A 140 4.78 14.64 -2.24
C TRP A 140 3.92 15.87 -2.62
N ALA A 141 2.75 16.05 -2.02
CA ALA A 141 1.91 17.22 -2.29
C ALA A 141 2.63 18.54 -1.99
N TRP A 142 3.49 18.57 -0.98
CA TRP A 142 4.31 19.75 -0.67
C TRP A 142 5.44 19.99 -1.67
N LEU A 143 6.09 18.94 -2.17
CA LEU A 143 7.16 19.04 -3.16
C LEU A 143 6.65 19.38 -4.56
N ALA A 144 5.44 18.94 -4.89
CA ALA A 144 4.85 19.10 -6.22
C ALA A 144 3.36 19.50 -6.13
N PRO A 145 3.04 20.68 -5.57
CA PRO A 145 1.67 21.11 -5.31
C PRO A 145 0.85 21.33 -6.59
N ALA A 146 1.51 21.55 -7.73
CA ALA A 146 0.87 21.62 -9.03
C ALA A 146 0.38 20.25 -9.55
N THR A 147 0.87 19.15 -8.98
CA THR A 147 0.59 17.78 -9.47
C THR A 147 -0.32 16.99 -8.55
N LEU A 148 -0.26 17.23 -7.24
CA LEU A 148 -1.01 16.47 -6.24
C LEU A 148 -1.61 17.41 -5.21
N SER A 149 -2.94 17.42 -5.12
CA SER A 149 -3.67 18.10 -4.06
C SER A 149 -3.89 17.15 -2.87
N PRO A 150 -3.91 17.67 -1.62
CA PRO A 150 -4.07 16.81 -0.44
C PRO A 150 -5.35 15.96 -0.42
N ASP A 151 -6.45 16.49 -0.95
CA ASP A 151 -7.75 15.81 -1.04
C ASP A 151 -7.72 14.55 -1.93
N ALA A 152 -6.81 14.50 -2.90
CA ALA A 152 -6.72 13.40 -3.86
C ALA A 152 -6.37 12.04 -3.22
N PHE A 153 -5.75 12.00 -2.03
CA PHE A 153 -5.38 10.76 -1.36
C PHE A 153 -6.16 10.50 -0.06
N LEU A 154 -6.87 11.49 0.50
CA LEU A 154 -7.61 11.34 1.77
C LEU A 154 -8.69 10.25 1.69
N THR A 155 -9.41 10.18 0.58
CA THR A 155 -10.44 9.15 0.38
C THR A 155 -9.84 7.74 0.41
N HIS A 156 -8.65 7.56 -0.18
CA HIS A 156 -7.95 6.28 -0.18
C HIS A 156 -7.46 5.87 1.21
N ILE A 157 -6.98 6.83 2.00
CA ILE A 157 -6.62 6.58 3.41
C ILE A 157 -7.86 6.15 4.20
N GLY A 158 -8.99 6.86 4.02
CA GLY A 158 -10.25 6.52 4.70
C GLY A 158 -10.71 5.09 4.39
N VAL A 159 -10.76 4.71 3.11
CA VAL A 159 -11.13 3.36 2.68
C VAL A 159 -10.16 2.31 3.25
N ALA A 160 -8.85 2.59 3.24
CA ALA A 160 -7.86 1.68 3.78
C ALA A 160 -8.03 1.44 5.29
N LEU A 161 -8.26 2.50 6.06
CA LEU A 161 -8.50 2.39 7.50
C LEU A 161 -9.80 1.64 7.81
N MET A 162 -10.87 1.88 7.05
CA MET A 162 -12.13 1.13 7.18
C MET A 162 -11.90 -0.37 6.95
N LEU A 163 -11.15 -0.73 5.91
CA LEU A 163 -10.82 -2.13 5.62
C LEU A 163 -10.01 -2.75 6.77
N MET A 164 -9.03 -2.03 7.31
CA MET A 164 -8.25 -2.53 8.45
C MET A 164 -9.07 -2.69 9.72
N ILE A 165 -10.09 -1.85 9.96
CA ILE A 165 -11.04 -2.05 11.07
C ILE A 165 -11.79 -3.37 10.91
N VAL A 166 -12.25 -3.69 9.70
CA VAL A 166 -12.91 -4.98 9.41
C VAL A 166 -11.96 -6.15 9.68
N VAL A 167 -10.70 -6.05 9.23
CA VAL A 167 -9.67 -7.09 9.48
C VAL A 167 -9.45 -7.31 10.97
N LEU A 168 -9.35 -6.23 11.76
CA LEU A 168 -9.20 -6.33 13.22
C LEU A 168 -10.44 -6.92 13.91
N ALA A 169 -11.63 -6.64 13.40
CA ALA A 169 -12.87 -7.20 13.92
C ALA A 169 -12.93 -8.72 13.70
N LEU A 170 -12.40 -9.19 12.56
CA LEU A 170 -12.32 -10.62 12.22
C LEU A 170 -11.29 -11.39 13.06
N GLY A 171 -10.23 -10.73 13.57
CA GLY A 171 -9.25 -11.41 14.41
C GLY A 171 -8.07 -10.54 14.82
N ALA A 172 -7.33 -10.98 15.84
CA ALA A 172 -6.02 -10.41 16.18
C ALA A 172 -4.93 -10.99 15.26
N PRO A 173 -3.74 -10.37 15.15
CA PRO A 173 -2.63 -10.96 14.41
C PRO A 173 -2.30 -12.29 15.09
N THR A 174 -2.36 -13.40 14.35
CA THR A 174 -2.15 -14.73 14.93
C THR A 174 -0.68 -14.92 15.29
N ARG A 175 -0.41 -15.44 16.49
CA ARG A 175 0.90 -16.02 16.77
C ARG A 175 0.98 -17.42 16.17
N PRO A 176 2.17 -17.88 15.79
CA PRO A 176 2.36 -19.30 15.47
C PRO A 176 2.12 -20.25 16.62
N GLU A 177 2.28 -19.76 17.84
CA GLU A 177 2.27 -20.60 19.04
C GLU A 177 0.84 -20.80 19.57
N GLU A 178 -0.15 -20.14 18.98
CA GLU A 178 -1.56 -20.28 19.35
C GLU A 178 -2.27 -21.15 18.28
N PRO A 179 -2.69 -22.39 18.64
CA PRO A 179 -3.37 -23.33 17.74
C PRO A 179 -4.80 -22.92 17.38
#